data_AF-A0A967FF70-F1
#
_entry.id   AF-A0A967FF70-F1
#
_cell.length_a   1.000
_cell.length_b   1.000
_cell.length_c   1.000
_cell.angle_alpha   90.00
_cell.angle_beta   90.00
_cell.angle_gamma   90.00
#
_symmetry.space_group_name_H-M   'P 1'
#
loop_
_entity.id
_entity.type
_entity.pdbx_description
1 polymer ?
#
loop_
_entity_poly.entity_id
_entity_poly.type
_entity_poly.pdbx_seq_one_letter_code
_entity_poly.pdbx_strand_id
1 'polypeptide(L)'
;AGADTIVLCDTNGGTLPSDITKIIQAVKKHVDAPLGIHAHNDCELGVANSLAAVNAGCQHVQGTINGYGERCGNANLCSVIPNLQLKQNY
;
A
#
# COMPACT_ATOMS: atom_id res chain seq x y z
N ALA A 1 -13.72 7.81 -18.83
CA ALA A 1 -13.26 6.99 -17.69
C ALA A 1 -13.81 7.61 -16.40
N GLY A 2 -14.12 6.79 -15.38
CA GLY A 2 -14.81 7.19 -14.14
C GLY A 2 -14.60 6.17 -13.01
N ALA A 3 -13.34 5.78 -12.78
CA ALA A 3 -12.99 4.86 -11.71
C ALA A 3 -12.95 5.62 -10.37
N ASP A 4 -13.56 5.04 -9.32
CA ASP A 4 -13.57 5.64 -7.98
C ASP A 4 -12.20 5.62 -7.29
N THR A 5 -11.33 4.68 -7.67
CA THR A 5 -9.97 4.56 -7.13
C THR A 5 -9.07 3.80 -8.10
N ILE A 6 -7.81 4.21 -8.21
CA ILE A 6 -6.76 3.49 -8.95
C ILE A 6 -5.82 2.85 -7.95
N VAL A 7 -5.75 1.52 -7.94
CA VAL A 7 -4.90 0.75 -7.02
C VAL A 7 -3.61 0.32 -7.72
N LEU A 8 -2.47 0.68 -7.14
CA LEU A 8 -1.15 0.23 -7.59
C LEU A 8 -0.80 -1.10 -6.92
N CYS A 9 -0.28 -2.06 -7.67
CA CYS A 9 -0.02 -3.41 -7.19
C CYS A 9 1.49 -3.73 -7.17
N ASP A 10 2.05 -4.00 -5.99
CA ASP A 10 3.39 -4.60 -5.83
C ASP A 10 3.25 -6.12 -5.78
N THR A 11 2.97 -6.71 -6.95
CA THR A 11 2.68 -8.14 -7.07
C THR A 11 3.87 -9.01 -6.70
N ASN A 12 5.11 -8.55 -6.91
CA ASN A 12 6.30 -9.31 -6.54
C ASN A 12 6.61 -9.24 -5.03
N GLY A 13 6.00 -8.30 -4.29
CA GLY A 13 6.18 -8.14 -2.84
C GLY A 13 7.60 -7.76 -2.43
N GLY A 14 8.38 -7.16 -3.35
CA GLY A 14 9.80 -6.89 -3.18
C GLY A 14 10.20 -5.45 -3.47
N THR A 15 9.25 -4.56 -3.77
CA THR A 15 9.56 -3.15 -4.02
C THR A 15 9.98 -2.49 -2.71
N LEU A 16 11.04 -1.67 -2.71
CA LEU A 16 11.47 -0.99 -1.49
C LEU A 16 10.52 0.18 -1.13
N PRO A 17 10.32 0.50 0.16
CA PRO A 17 9.42 1.58 0.58
C PRO A 17 9.73 2.96 -0.04
N SER A 18 11.03 3.25 -0.25
CA SER A 18 11.47 4.50 -0.89
C SER A 18 11.05 4.57 -2.36
N ASP A 19 11.05 3.43 -3.07
CA ASP A 19 10.64 3.37 -4.46
C ASP A 19 9.11 3.39 -4.59
N ILE A 20 8.37 2.75 -3.68
CA ILE A 20 6.91 2.91 -3.55
C ILE A 20 6.53 4.39 -3.47
N THR A 21 7.22 5.15 -2.61
CA THR A 21 6.96 6.58 -2.43
C THR A 21 7.19 7.36 -3.74
N LYS A 22 8.32 7.13 -4.42
CA LYS A 22 8.64 7.79 -5.70
C LYS A 22 7.60 7.45 -6.78
N ILE A 23 7.20 6.19 -6.88
CA ILE A 23 6.22 5.71 -7.86
C ILE A 23 4.87 6.38 -7.62
N ILE A 24 4.37 6.40 -6.39
CA ILE A 24 3.08 7.04 -6.06
C ILE A 24 3.12 8.53 -6.36
N GLN A 25 4.19 9.23 -5.98
CA GLN A 25 4.35 10.65 -6.28
C GLN A 25 4.43 10.94 -7.77
N ALA A 26 4.99 10.04 -8.57
CA ALA A 26 5.01 10.16 -10.02
C ALA A 26 3.61 9.93 -10.61
N VAL A 27 2.92 8.85 -10.23
CA VAL A 27 1.57 8.52 -10.71
C VAL A 27 0.57 9.62 -10.36
N LYS A 28 0.62 10.16 -9.14
CA LYS A 28 -0.29 11.21 -8.65
C LYS A 28 -0.26 12.49 -9.50
N LYS A 29 0.79 12.74 -10.28
CA LYS A 29 0.87 13.89 -11.22
C LYS A 29 0.04 13.69 -12.48
N HIS A 30 -0.41 12.46 -12.74
CA HIS A 30 -1.06 12.07 -13.99
C HIS A 30 -2.51 11.61 -13.79
N VAL A 31 -2.97 11.50 -12.55
CA VAL A 31 -4.32 11.01 -12.23
C VAL A 31 -4.97 11.85 -11.15
N ASP A 32 -6.25 12.17 -11.36
CA ASP A 32 -7.06 12.90 -10.38
C ASP A 32 -7.86 11.96 -9.44
N ALA A 33 -8.02 10.69 -9.83
CA ALA A 33 -8.70 9.70 -9.00
C ALA A 33 -7.88 9.36 -7.74
N PRO A 34 -8.54 9.06 -6.60
CA PRO A 34 -7.87 8.56 -5.40
C PRO A 34 -6.95 7.36 -5.74
N LEU A 35 -5.77 7.34 -5.11
CA LEU A 35 -4.82 6.25 -5.26
C LEU A 35 -4.95 5.25 -4.10
N GLY A 36 -4.78 3.98 -4.42
CA GLY A 36 -4.64 2.90 -3.45
C GLY A 36 -3.39 2.06 -3.67
N ILE A 37 -3.12 1.15 -2.73
CA ILE A 37 -1.98 0.22 -2.77
C ILE A 37 -2.45 -1.20 -2.44
N HIS A 38 -1.93 -2.18 -3.20
CA HIS A 38 -1.98 -3.61 -2.90
C HIS A 38 -0.56 -4.15 -2.85
N ALA A 39 -0.08 -4.55 -1.67
CA ALA A 39 1.30 -5.02 -1.48
C ALA A 39 1.32 -6.48 -1.03
N HIS A 40 2.17 -7.28 -1.67
CA HIS A 40 2.53 -8.61 -1.20
C HIS A 40 3.72 -8.57 -0.24
N ASN A 41 3.93 -9.65 0.51
CA ASN A 41 4.93 -9.72 1.59
C ASN A 41 6.12 -10.65 1.28
N ASP A 42 6.40 -10.93 0.00
CA ASP A 42 7.48 -11.85 -0.43
C ASP A 42 8.87 -11.48 0.11
N CYS A 43 9.16 -10.19 0.31
CA CYS A 43 10.39 -9.72 0.95
C CYS A 43 10.19 -9.17 2.38
N GLU A 44 9.09 -9.50 3.05
CA GLU A 44 8.70 -8.97 4.37
C GLU A 44 8.47 -7.44 4.38
N LEU A 45 8.10 -6.88 3.23
CA LEU A 45 7.91 -5.44 3.03
C LEU A 45 6.44 -5.01 2.95
N GLY A 46 5.48 -5.93 2.96
CA GLY A 46 4.08 -5.62 2.67
C GLY A 46 3.50 -4.53 3.59
N VAL A 47 3.72 -4.65 4.90
CA VAL A 47 3.28 -3.63 5.87
C VAL A 47 4.01 -2.29 5.67
N ALA A 48 5.33 -2.33 5.49
CA ALA A 48 6.14 -1.13 5.33
C ALA A 48 5.77 -0.36 4.04
N ASN A 49 5.54 -1.09 2.94
CA ASN A 49 5.13 -0.54 1.66
C ASN A 49 3.72 0.06 1.73
N SER A 50 2.77 -0.58 2.41
CA SER A 50 1.44 0.01 2.63
C SER A 50 1.50 1.32 3.40
N LEU A 51 2.30 1.40 4.48
CA LEU A 51 2.46 2.63 5.25
C LEU A 51 3.17 3.72 4.44
N ALA A 52 4.23 3.37 3.70
CA ALA A 52 4.92 4.30 2.81
C ALA A 52 3.98 4.86 1.74
N ALA A 53 3.10 4.03 1.20
CA ALA A 53 2.11 4.45 0.22
C ALA A 53 1.09 5.44 0.78
N VAL A 54 0.56 5.18 1.99
CA VAL A 54 -0.36 6.12 2.66
C VAL A 54 0.34 7.47 2.91
N ASN A 55 1.59 7.44 3.40
CA ASN A 55 2.39 8.65 3.60
C ASN A 55 2.65 9.43 2.29
N ALA A 56 2.75 8.72 1.16
CA ALA A 56 2.87 9.32 -0.17
C ALA A 56 1.54 9.85 -0.74
N GLY A 57 0.42 9.60 -0.05
CA GLY A 57 -0.89 10.13 -0.36
C GLY A 57 -1.90 9.12 -0.93
N CYS A 58 -1.65 7.82 -0.84
CA CYS A 58 -2.69 6.81 -1.06
C CYS A 58 -3.77 6.89 0.04
N GLN A 59 -5.02 6.71 -0.37
CA GLN A 59 -6.21 6.79 0.51
C GLN A 59 -6.87 5.42 0.72
N HIS A 60 -6.40 4.38 0.03
CA HIS A 60 -6.92 3.01 0.12
C HIS A 60 -5.76 2.02 0.25
N VAL A 61 -5.83 1.13 1.23
CA VAL A 61 -4.92 -0.01 1.39
C VAL A 61 -5.68 -1.31 1.22
N GLN A 62 -5.21 -2.17 0.32
CA GLN A 62 -5.64 -3.56 0.19
C GLN A 62 -4.66 -4.47 0.93
N GLY A 63 -5.21 -5.45 1.62
CA GLY A 63 -4.46 -6.40 2.42
C GLY A 63 -5.38 -7.45 3.01
N THR A 64 -4.86 -8.26 3.91
CA THR A 64 -5.58 -9.37 4.52
C THR A 64 -5.42 -9.35 6.05
N ILE A 65 -6.44 -9.80 6.77
CA ILE A 65 -6.35 -10.02 8.21
C ILE A 65 -5.24 -11.04 8.48
N ASN A 66 -4.34 -10.74 9.41
CA ASN A 66 -3.14 -11.52 9.73
C ASN A 66 -2.17 -11.75 8.55
N GLY A 67 -2.29 -11.01 7.45
CA GLY A 67 -1.41 -11.15 6.29
C GLY A 67 -1.63 -12.41 5.45
N TYR A 68 -2.68 -13.20 5.74
CA TYR A 68 -2.94 -14.45 5.03
C TYR A 68 -3.42 -14.20 3.60
N GLY A 69 -2.60 -14.57 2.62
CA GLY A 69 -2.84 -14.35 1.19
C GLY A 69 -1.99 -15.26 0.31
N GLU A 70 -1.86 -14.91 -0.97
CA GLU A 70 -1.07 -15.68 -1.93
C GLU A 70 0.44 -15.68 -1.58
N ARG A 71 1.14 -16.78 -1.86
CA ARG A 71 2.59 -16.94 -1.64
C ARG A 71 3.01 -16.67 -0.19
N CYS A 72 3.87 -15.67 0.03
CA CYS A 72 4.33 -15.23 1.35
C CYS A 72 3.30 -14.34 2.07
N GLY A 73 2.11 -14.16 1.51
CA GLY A 73 1.03 -13.37 2.08
C GLY A 73 0.96 -11.96 1.52
N ASN A 74 -0.08 -11.24 1.96
CA ASN A 74 -0.32 -9.84 1.62
C ASN A 74 -0.01 -8.94 2.82
N ALA A 75 -0.08 -7.62 2.62
CA ALA A 75 0.01 -6.65 3.71
C ALA A 75 -0.93 -7.03 4.86
N ASN A 76 -0.36 -7.18 6.06
CA ASN A 76 -1.10 -7.56 7.26
C ASN A 76 -1.92 -6.39 7.81
N LEU A 77 -3.24 -6.43 7.62
CA LEU A 77 -4.14 -5.36 8.08
C LEU A 77 -4.18 -5.23 9.61
N CYS A 78 -3.92 -6.31 10.35
CA CYS A 78 -3.80 -6.26 11.82
C CYS A 78 -2.60 -5.44 12.27
N SER A 79 -1.61 -5.23 11.40
CA SER A 79 -0.47 -4.35 11.66
C SER A 79 -0.65 -2.97 11.04
N VAL A 80 -1.16 -2.89 9.80
CA VAL A 80 -1.34 -1.62 9.08
C VAL A 80 -2.32 -0.70 9.82
N ILE A 81 -3.53 -1.18 10.14
CA ILE A 81 -4.59 -0.37 10.74
C ILE A 81 -4.13 0.30 12.06
N PRO A 82 -3.59 -0.43 13.07
CA PRO A 82 -3.17 0.22 14.30
C PRO A 82 -1.95 1.13 14.13
N ASN A 83 -1.04 0.85 13.17
CA ASN A 83 0.05 1.79 12.88
C ASN A 83 -0.49 3.13 12.35
N LEU A 84 -1.49 3.10 11.46
CA LEU A 84 -2.12 4.31 10.95
C LEU A 84 -2.90 5.04 12.06
N GLN A 85 -3.79 4.33 12.74
CA GLN A 85 -4.70 4.92 13.72
C GLN A 85 -4.01 5.37 15.01
N LEU A 86 -3.11 4.55 15.56
CA LEU A 86 -2.55 4.79 16.90
C LEU A 86 -1.18 5.47 16.88
N LYS A 87 -0.43 5.38 15.76
CA LYS A 87 0.93 5.94 15.69
C LYS A 87 1.05 7.12 14.74
N GLN A 88 0.26 7.17 13.68
CA GLN A 88 0.30 8.22 12.68
C GLN A 88 -0.89 9.19 12.77
N ASN A 89 -1.87 8.91 13.63
CA ASN A 89 -3.04 9.75 13.89
C ASN A 89 -3.84 10.09 12.61
N TYR A 90 -3.99 9.09 11.73
CA TYR A 90 -4.89 9.16 10.58
C TYR A 90 -6.36 8.99 10.96
#